data_AF-A0A7C6MF50-F1
#
_entry.id   AF-A0A7C6MF50-F1
#
_cell.length_a   1.000
_cell.length_b   1.000
_cell.length_c   1.000
_cell.angle_alpha   90.00
_cell.angle_beta   90.00
_cell.angle_gamma   90.00
#
_symmetry.space_group_name_H-M   'P 1'
#
loop_
_entity.id
_entity.type
_entity.pdbx_description
1 polymer ?
#
loop_
_entity_poly.entity_id
_entity_poly.type
_entity_poly.pdbx_seq_one_letter_code
_entity_poly.pdbx_strand_id
1 'polypeptide(L)'
;MPRRVGLPGASELFRATSEELATNADSVRAPEPDRAPANADTKPPRKRPAPIEPGPLAHTGRVRHDEKITVYVSSEELLALEHLRLELRAEHGLAVDRGRIVRAAIASALAAISEQGADADVVRRLSQ
;
A
#
# COMPACT_ATOMS: atom_id res chain seq x y z
N MET A 1 48.46 -15.62 2.27
CA MET A 1 47.44 -15.53 1.21
C MET A 1 46.06 -15.57 1.86
N PRO A 2 45.20 -14.55 1.72
CA PRO A 2 43.91 -14.55 2.38
C PRO A 2 42.94 -15.47 1.61
N ARG A 3 42.43 -16.51 2.28
CA ARG A 3 41.38 -17.36 1.71
C ARG A 3 40.06 -16.59 1.73
N ARG A 4 39.50 -16.32 0.56
CA ARG A 4 38.14 -15.78 0.45
C ARG A 4 37.17 -16.90 0.79
N VAL A 5 36.48 -16.78 1.92
CA VAL A 5 35.35 -17.64 2.28
C VAL A 5 34.20 -17.29 1.33
N GLY A 6 33.76 -18.28 0.54
CA GLY A 6 32.62 -18.12 -0.36
C GLY A 6 31.32 -18.11 0.43
N LEU A 7 30.51 -17.06 0.25
CA LEU A 7 29.16 -17.01 0.79
C LEU A 7 28.24 -17.89 -0.07
N PRO A 8 27.26 -18.59 0.53
CA PRO A 8 26.31 -19.42 -0.20
C PRO A 8 25.55 -18.57 -1.23
N GLY A 9 25.47 -19.07 -2.46
CA GLY A 9 24.77 -18.39 -3.55
C GLY A 9 23.26 -18.39 -3.36
N ALA A 10 22.55 -17.48 -4.04
CA ALA A 10 21.08 -17.41 -3.98
C ALA A 10 20.41 -18.76 -4.31
N SER A 11 21.01 -19.55 -5.20
CA SER A 11 20.56 -20.89 -5.55
C SER A 11 20.54 -21.88 -4.38
N GLU A 12 21.37 -21.68 -3.36
CA GLU A 12 21.37 -22.51 -2.14
C GLU A 12 20.29 -22.07 -1.14
N LEU A 13 19.98 -20.78 -1.10
CA LEU A 13 18.96 -20.21 -0.20
C LEU A 13 17.53 -20.64 -0.56
N PHE A 14 17.26 -20.91 -1.85
CA PHE A 14 15.91 -21.21 -2.36
C PHE A 14 15.69 -22.67 -2.75
N ARG A 15 16.67 -23.57 -2.48
CA ARG A 15 16.61 -24.98 -2.90
C ARG A 15 15.58 -25.80 -2.11
N ALA A 16 15.38 -25.48 -0.83
CA ALA A 16 14.55 -26.28 0.08
C ALA A 16 13.08 -26.42 -0.36
N THR A 17 12.53 -25.47 -1.12
CA THR A 17 11.13 -25.52 -1.57
C THR A 17 10.98 -26.06 -2.99
N SER A 18 12.04 -26.01 -3.81
CA SER A 18 11.99 -26.37 -5.23
C SER A 18 12.11 -27.88 -5.46
N GLU A 19 12.94 -28.57 -4.66
CA GLU A 19 13.09 -30.03 -4.75
C GLU A 19 11.86 -30.79 -4.23
N GLU A 20 11.14 -30.24 -3.26
CA GLU A 20 9.89 -30.81 -2.72
C GLU A 20 8.71 -30.65 -3.70
N LEU A 21 8.72 -29.58 -4.52
CA LEU A 21 7.80 -29.43 -5.66
C LEU A 21 8.21 -30.32 -6.85
N ALA A 22 9.51 -30.55 -7.07
CA ALA A 22 10.01 -31.38 -8.16
C ALA A 22 9.78 -32.89 -7.92
N THR A 23 9.86 -33.38 -6.68
CA THR A 23 9.52 -34.79 -6.36
C THR A 23 8.04 -35.09 -6.62
N ASN A 24 7.17 -34.09 -6.53
CA ASN A 24 5.75 -34.20 -6.88
C ASN A 24 5.47 -34.04 -8.40
N ALA A 25 6.43 -33.52 -9.18
CA ALA A 25 6.26 -33.24 -10.61
C ALA A 25 6.74 -34.36 -11.54
N ASP A 26 7.52 -35.32 -11.04
CA ASP A 26 8.17 -36.36 -11.86
C ASP A 26 7.27 -37.55 -12.24
N SER A 27 5.95 -37.48 -11.97
CA SER A 27 5.00 -38.53 -12.35
C SER A 27 4.36 -38.34 -13.73
N VAL A 28 4.70 -37.29 -14.49
CA VAL A 28 4.14 -37.09 -15.83
C VAL A 28 5.20 -36.57 -16.80
N ARG A 29 5.82 -37.49 -17.55
CA ARG A 29 6.75 -37.14 -18.64
C ARG A 29 6.13 -37.27 -20.03
N ALA A 30 6.26 -36.15 -20.77
CA ALA A 30 6.44 -35.96 -22.24
C ALA A 30 5.22 -36.04 -23.19
N PRO A 31 5.28 -35.43 -24.42
CA PRO A 31 6.31 -34.53 -24.99
C PRO A 31 5.77 -33.16 -25.51
N GLU A 32 6.68 -32.23 -25.84
CA GLU A 32 6.45 -31.03 -26.67
C GLU A 32 6.15 -31.42 -28.14
N PRO A 33 5.35 -30.65 -28.93
CA PRO A 33 5.86 -29.44 -29.57
C PRO A 33 4.86 -28.29 -29.85
N ASP A 34 5.47 -27.11 -29.97
CA ASP A 34 5.16 -25.95 -30.82
C ASP A 34 3.88 -25.11 -30.65
N ARG A 35 4.10 -23.81 -30.90
CA ARG A 35 3.27 -22.63 -30.65
C ARG A 35 1.80 -22.70 -31.09
N ALA A 36 0.95 -22.02 -30.34
CA ALA A 36 -0.30 -21.44 -30.85
C ALA A 36 -0.51 -20.03 -30.27
N PRO A 37 -0.91 -19.00 -31.06
CA PRO A 37 -1.45 -17.79 -30.50
C PRO A 37 -2.99 -17.76 -30.52
N ALA A 38 -3.52 -17.14 -29.47
CA ALA A 38 -4.78 -16.42 -29.36
C ALA A 38 -6.14 -17.18 -29.35
N ASN A 39 -6.87 -16.85 -28.28
CA ASN A 39 -8.32 -16.66 -28.14
C ASN A 39 -9.21 -17.79 -27.57
N ALA A 40 -9.75 -17.42 -26.39
CA ALA A 40 -11.14 -17.55 -25.93
C ALA A 40 -11.74 -18.90 -25.49
N ASP A 41 -12.35 -18.79 -24.31
CA ASP A 41 -13.49 -19.51 -23.73
C ASP A 41 -13.33 -20.79 -22.88
N THR A 42 -13.65 -20.57 -21.60
CA THR A 42 -14.41 -21.41 -20.64
C THR A 42 -13.85 -22.72 -20.09
N LYS A 43 -13.54 -22.72 -18.79
CA LYS A 43 -13.61 -23.91 -17.92
C LYS A 43 -14.10 -23.54 -16.49
N PRO A 44 -14.79 -24.46 -15.78
CA PRO A 44 -15.66 -24.15 -14.64
C PRO A 44 -14.88 -24.02 -13.31
N PRO A 45 -15.47 -23.38 -12.28
CA PRO A 45 -14.74 -23.04 -11.06
C PRO A 45 -14.65 -24.22 -10.08
N ARG A 46 -13.42 -24.50 -9.62
CA ARG A 46 -13.16 -25.35 -8.44
C ARG A 46 -13.59 -24.60 -7.17
N LYS A 47 -14.50 -25.19 -6.39
CA LYS A 47 -14.92 -24.67 -5.06
C LYS A 47 -13.70 -24.54 -4.13
N ARG A 48 -13.36 -23.30 -3.78
CA ARG A 48 -12.44 -22.96 -2.69
C ARG A 48 -13.24 -22.71 -1.40
N PRO A 49 -12.68 -22.98 -0.22
CA PRO A 49 -13.36 -22.75 1.06
C PRO A 49 -13.68 -21.26 1.23
N ALA A 50 -14.82 -20.98 1.88
CA ALA A 50 -15.45 -19.67 1.96
C ALA A 50 -14.51 -18.60 2.56
N PRO A 51 -14.34 -17.45 1.89
CA PRO A 51 -13.70 -16.28 2.49
C PRO A 51 -14.57 -15.71 3.61
N ILE A 52 -13.96 -15.41 4.75
CA ILE A 52 -14.52 -14.52 5.77
C ILE A 52 -14.73 -13.17 5.09
N GLU A 53 -15.97 -12.71 4.96
CA GLU A 53 -16.27 -11.44 4.32
C GLU A 53 -15.77 -10.28 5.18
N PRO A 54 -14.78 -9.48 4.74
CA PRO A 54 -14.62 -8.15 5.28
C PRO A 54 -15.81 -7.34 4.77
N GLY A 55 -16.68 -6.89 5.68
CA GLY A 55 -17.79 -6.00 5.35
C GLY A 55 -17.32 -4.81 4.50
N PRO A 56 -18.19 -4.23 3.66
CA PRO A 56 -17.80 -3.25 2.67
C PRO A 56 -17.24 -2.02 3.37
N LEU A 57 -15.91 -1.93 3.44
CA LEU A 57 -15.20 -0.70 3.73
C LEU A 57 -15.59 0.24 2.60
N ALA A 58 -16.53 1.14 2.87
CA ALA A 58 -16.91 2.20 1.95
C ALA A 58 -15.67 3.07 1.74
N HIS A 59 -14.86 2.71 0.75
CA HIS A 59 -13.73 3.49 0.30
C HIS A 59 -14.32 4.73 -0.34
N THR A 60 -14.50 5.78 0.46
CA THR A 60 -14.77 7.12 -0.05
C THR A 60 -13.72 7.39 -1.13
N GLY A 61 -14.18 7.59 -2.38
CA GLY A 61 -13.34 7.46 -3.56
C GLY A 61 -12.07 8.31 -3.53
N ARG A 62 -11.04 7.84 -4.24
CA ARG A 62 -9.83 8.62 -4.49
C ARG A 62 -10.16 9.74 -5.47
N VAL A 63 -10.25 10.97 -4.96
CA VAL A 63 -10.38 12.18 -5.80
C VAL A 63 -9.07 12.39 -6.57
N ARG A 64 -9.15 12.66 -7.88
CA ARG A 64 -8.00 13.07 -8.69
C ARG A 64 -7.73 14.56 -8.47
N HIS A 65 -6.46 14.91 -8.30
CA HIS A 65 -6.00 16.29 -8.16
C HIS A 65 -4.96 16.52 -9.25
N ASP A 66 -5.10 17.62 -9.99
CA ASP A 66 -4.27 17.91 -11.15
C ASP A 66 -2.95 18.59 -10.73
N GLU A 67 -2.98 19.28 -9.59
CA GLU A 67 -1.84 19.98 -9.02
C GLU A 67 -1.26 19.24 -7.80
N LYS A 68 0.05 19.34 -7.62
CA LYS A 68 0.77 18.72 -6.50
C LYS A 68 1.70 19.73 -5.84
N ILE A 69 1.66 19.76 -4.52
CA ILE A 69 2.67 20.39 -3.67
C ILE A 69 3.56 19.32 -3.03
N THR A 70 4.82 19.65 -2.74
CA THR A 70 5.75 18.79 -2.01
C THR A 70 6.10 19.47 -0.70
N VAL A 71 5.94 18.77 0.42
CA VAL A 71 6.23 19.30 1.75
C VAL A 71 7.29 18.42 2.41
N TYR A 72 8.35 19.06 2.91
CA TYR A 72 9.32 18.39 3.76
C TYR A 72 8.87 18.49 5.21
N VAL A 73 8.92 17.37 5.92
CA VAL A 73 8.55 17.27 7.33
C VAL A 73 9.66 16.55 8.07
N SER A 74 9.80 16.84 9.35
CA SER A 74 10.66 16.09 10.26
C SER A 74 10.15 14.67 10.49
N SER A 75 11.00 13.80 11.02
CA SER A 75 10.60 12.44 11.39
C SER A 75 9.48 12.42 12.43
N GLU A 76 9.53 13.33 13.41
CA GLU A 76 8.53 13.45 14.47
C GLU A 76 7.16 13.85 13.91
N GLU A 77 7.13 14.83 13.00
CA GLU A 77 5.88 15.25 12.35
C GLU A 77 5.28 14.16 11.47
N LEU A 78 6.12 13.39 10.76
CA LEU A 78 5.66 12.25 9.97
C LEU A 78 5.05 11.16 10.87
N LEU A 79 5.67 10.86 12.01
CA LEU A 79 5.15 9.91 12.98
C LEU A 79 3.82 10.39 13.58
N ALA A 80 3.72 11.67 13.95
CA ALA A 80 2.48 12.26 14.44
C ALA A 80 1.34 12.15 13.42
N LEU A 81 1.63 12.37 12.12
CA LEU A 81 0.66 12.23 11.05
C LEU A 81 0.18 10.78 10.86
N GLU A 82 1.08 9.79 11.00
CA GLU A 82 0.70 8.38 10.95
C GLU A 82 -0.12 7.95 12.17
N HIS A 83 0.22 8.45 13.36
CA HIS A 83 -0.57 8.20 14.55
C HIS A 83 -2.01 8.72 14.40
N LEU A 84 -2.16 9.98 13.96
CA LEU A 84 -3.47 10.56 13.66
C LEU A 84 -4.25 9.74 12.63
N ARG A 85 -3.59 9.21 11.59
CA ARG A 85 -4.24 8.36 10.58
C ARG A 85 -4.80 7.07 11.18
N LEU A 86 -4.09 6.47 12.14
CA LEU A 86 -4.55 5.27 12.85
C LEU A 86 -5.69 5.60 13.82
N GLU A 87 -5.57 6.70 14.55
CA GLU A 87 -6.60 7.22 15.48
C GLU A 87 -7.93 7.47 14.75
N LEU A 88 -7.90 8.21 13.63
CA LEU A 88 -9.07 8.45 12.78
C LEU A 88 -9.75 7.15 12.32
N ARG A 89 -8.96 6.10 12.04
CA ARG A 89 -9.50 4.80 11.66
C ARG A 89 -10.09 4.05 12.85
N ALA A 90 -9.43 4.08 14.01
CA ALA A 90 -9.83 3.35 15.20
C ALA A 90 -11.08 3.96 15.85
N GLU A 91 -11.09 5.28 16.01
CA GLU A 91 -12.12 5.99 16.78
C GLU A 91 -13.30 6.43 15.90
N HIS A 92 -13.03 6.80 14.64
CA HIS A 92 -14.05 7.34 13.74
C HIS A 92 -14.36 6.44 12.54
N GLY A 93 -13.67 5.30 12.39
CA GLY A 93 -13.84 4.41 11.24
C GLY A 93 -13.37 5.02 9.91
N LEU A 94 -12.64 6.13 9.94
CA LEU A 94 -12.24 6.88 8.76
C LEU A 94 -10.92 6.36 8.19
N ALA A 95 -11.00 5.56 7.14
CA ALA A 95 -9.82 5.12 6.38
C ALA A 95 -9.35 6.22 5.41
N VAL A 96 -8.44 7.07 5.87
CA VAL A 96 -7.88 8.19 5.08
C VAL A 96 -6.38 8.02 4.81
N ASP A 97 -5.90 8.67 3.76
CA ASP A 97 -4.48 8.80 3.45
C ASP A 97 -3.93 10.15 3.95
N ARG A 98 -2.60 10.27 3.97
CA ARG A 98 -1.89 11.49 4.38
C ARG A 98 -2.36 12.73 3.60
N GLY A 99 -2.52 12.59 2.28
CA GLY A 99 -2.89 13.69 1.41
C GLY A 99 -4.28 14.24 1.74
N ARG A 100 -5.22 13.35 2.09
CA ARG A 100 -6.55 13.78 2.54
C ARG A 100 -6.53 14.50 3.89
N ILE A 101 -5.72 14.05 4.84
CA ILE A 101 -5.55 14.76 6.12
C ILE A 101 -4.99 16.16 5.88
N VAL A 102 -3.90 16.27 5.10
CA VAL A 102 -3.27 17.56 4.79
C VAL A 102 -4.24 18.50 4.08
N ARG A 103 -4.99 18.02 3.08
CA ARG A 103 -6.00 18.86 2.40
C ARG A 103 -7.12 19.32 3.34
N ALA A 104 -7.59 18.45 4.23
CA ALA A 104 -8.61 18.83 5.21
C ALA A 104 -8.08 19.91 6.17
N ALA A 105 -6.85 19.77 6.64
CA ALA A 105 -6.21 20.78 7.48
C ALA A 105 -6.04 22.13 6.76
N ILE A 106 -5.64 22.12 5.48
CA ILE A 106 -5.55 23.33 4.65
C ILE A 106 -6.94 23.98 4.50
N ALA A 107 -7.98 23.21 4.21
CA ALA A 107 -9.34 23.72 4.08
C ALA A 107 -9.83 24.35 5.40
N SER A 108 -9.58 23.71 6.54
CA SER A 108 -9.91 24.26 7.85
C SER A 108 -9.15 25.56 8.14
N ALA A 109 -7.87 25.65 7.76
CA ALA A 109 -7.08 26.86 7.93
C ALA A 109 -7.60 28.02 7.07
N LEU A 110 -7.97 27.75 5.81
CA LEU A 110 -8.57 28.74 4.92
C LEU A 110 -9.92 29.24 5.45
N ALA A 111 -10.77 28.33 5.96
CA ALA A 111 -12.04 28.68 6.58
C ALA A 111 -11.83 29.54 7.84
N ALA A 112 -10.89 29.17 8.70
CA ALA A 112 -10.57 29.93 9.90
C ALA A 112 -10.13 31.36 9.59
N ILE A 113 -9.27 31.56 8.58
CA ILE A 113 -8.89 32.92 8.13
C ILE A 113 -10.10 33.68 7.59
N SER A 114 -10.97 33.02 6.82
CA SER A 114 -12.17 33.68 6.29
C SER A 114 -13.15 34.12 7.38
N GLU A 115 -13.24 33.38 8.48
CA GLU A 115 -14.17 33.67 9.58
C GLU A 115 -13.58 34.61 10.63
N GLN A 116 -12.30 34.44 10.98
CA GLN A 116 -11.64 35.09 12.12
C GLN A 116 -10.63 36.16 11.69
N GLY A 117 -10.27 36.20 10.40
CA GLY A 117 -9.30 37.15 9.87
C GLY A 117 -7.94 37.04 10.55
N ALA A 118 -7.45 38.17 11.07
CA ALA A 118 -6.15 38.28 11.71
C ALA A 118 -6.04 37.48 13.02
N ASP A 119 -7.16 37.15 13.65
CA ASP A 119 -7.19 36.42 14.91
C ASP A 119 -7.13 34.89 14.72
N ALA A 120 -7.10 34.39 13.47
CA ALA A 120 -7.06 32.97 13.18
C ALA A 120 -5.78 32.30 13.73
N ASP A 121 -5.92 31.09 14.30
CA ASP A 121 -4.78 30.37 14.91
C ASP A 121 -3.61 30.16 13.93
N VAL A 122 -3.92 29.92 12.65
CA VAL A 122 -2.92 29.75 11.60
C VAL A 122 -2.09 31.02 11.39
N VAL A 123 -2.69 32.22 11.48
CA VAL A 123 -1.96 33.50 11.37
C VAL A 123 -0.98 33.63 12.53
N ARG A 124 -1.45 33.36 13.75
CA ARG A 124 -0.62 33.42 14.97
C ARG A 124 0.57 32.45 14.94
N ARG A 125 0.39 31.25 14.38
CA ARG A 125 1.49 30.26 14.24
C ARG A 125 2.53 30.66 13.22
N LEU A 126 2.12 31.30 12.12
CA LEU A 126 3.01 31.72 11.04
C LEU A 126 3.72 33.06 11.33
N SER A 127 3.25 33.84 12.31
CA SER A 127 3.89 35.09 12.74
C SER A 127 4.99 34.92 13.79
N GLN A 128 5.19 33.71 14.29
CA GLN A 128 6.26 33.36 15.25
C GLN A 128 7.52 32.92 14.50
#